data_AF-A0A0F9C9Z6-F1
#
_entry.id   AF-A0A0F9C9Z6-F1
#
_cell.length_a   1.000
_cell.length_b   1.000
_cell.length_c   1.000
_cell.angle_alpha   90.00
_cell.angle_beta   90.00
_cell.angle_gamma   90.00
#
_symmetry.space_group_name_H-M   'P 1'
#
loop_
_entity.id
_entity.type
_entity.pdbx_description
1 polymer ?
#
loop_
_entity_poly.entity_id
_entity_poly.type
_entity_poly.pdbx_seq_one_letter_code
_entity_poly.pdbx_strand_id
1 'polypeptide(L)'
;MSVLNTPEKKTIKLGDKEYRLSPLNLNVLADVEEGFDCSIDKVGKMLDKKRASALRRLVHILLKQEYPDMTLEKIGELIDLSNMAEVSEALAKTLAGE
;
A
#
# COMPACT_ATOMS: atom_id res chain seq x y z
N MET A 1 12.41 -6.79 -28.51
CA MET A 1 12.67 -6.17 -27.20
C MET A 1 11.36 -5.60 -26.70
N SER A 2 10.63 -6.34 -25.86
CA SER A 2 9.35 -5.86 -25.32
C SER A 2 9.66 -5.17 -23.99
N VAL A 3 9.87 -3.85 -24.03
CA VAL A 3 10.39 -3.06 -22.90
C VAL A 3 9.29 -2.60 -21.93
N LEU A 4 8.05 -3.05 -22.11
CA LEU A 4 6.89 -2.59 -21.33
C LEU A 4 6.17 -3.78 -20.74
N ASN A 5 6.70 -4.31 -19.63
CA ASN A 5 5.90 -5.14 -18.75
C ASN A 5 4.97 -4.19 -17.99
N THR A 6 3.67 -4.25 -18.25
CA THR A 6 2.69 -3.49 -17.45
C THR A 6 2.79 -4.00 -16.01
N PRO A 7 2.97 -3.12 -15.01
CA PRO A 7 3.07 -3.59 -13.63
C PRO A 7 1.79 -4.34 -13.27
N GLU A 8 1.93 -5.59 -12.84
CA GLU A 8 0.78 -6.44 -12.51
C GLU A 8 0.01 -5.83 -11.33
N LYS A 9 -1.32 -5.80 -11.46
CA LYS A 9 -2.21 -5.33 -10.40
C LYS A 9 -2.26 -6.41 -9.31
N LYS A 10 -1.69 -6.12 -8.13
CA LYS A 10 -1.78 -6.98 -6.95
C LYS A 10 -3.12 -6.74 -6.23
N THR A 11 -3.61 -7.73 -5.50
CA THR A 11 -4.77 -7.59 -4.61
C THR A 11 -4.34 -7.67 -3.16
N ILE A 12 -5.12 -7.03 -2.28
CA ILE A 12 -4.98 -7.13 -0.83
C ILE A 12 -6.34 -7.38 -0.20
N LYS A 13 -6.39 -8.18 0.86
CA LYS A 13 -7.59 -8.41 1.65
C LYS A 13 -7.62 -7.43 2.83
N LEU A 14 -8.69 -6.63 2.92
CA LEU A 14 -8.93 -5.73 4.05
C LEU A 14 -10.31 -6.09 4.64
N GLY A 15 -10.31 -6.59 5.88
CA GLY A 15 -11.49 -7.24 6.46
C GLY A 15 -11.94 -8.44 5.62
N ASP A 16 -13.22 -8.45 5.21
CA ASP A 16 -13.81 -9.52 4.41
C ASP A 16 -13.75 -9.31 2.89
N LYS A 17 -13.12 -8.22 2.43
CA LYS A 17 -13.15 -7.82 1.02
C LYS A 17 -11.75 -7.73 0.42
N GLU A 18 -11.64 -8.17 -0.84
CA GLU A 18 -10.44 -7.98 -1.65
C GLU A 18 -10.49 -6.66 -2.43
N TYR A 19 -9.35 -5.97 -2.44
CA TYR A 19 -9.15 -4.70 -3.12
C TYR A 19 -7.98 -4.80 -4.09
N ARG A 20 -8.12 -4.16 -5.26
CA ARG A 20 -7.03 -4.07 -6.24
C ARG A 20 -6.13 -2.89 -5.89
N LEU A 21 -4.84 -3.16 -5.75
CA LEU A 21 -3.83 -2.13 -5.56
C LEU A 21 -3.50 -1.48 -6.89
N SER A 22 -3.18 -0.19 -6.81
CA SER A 22 -2.64 0.56 -7.94
C SER A 22 -1.32 -0.09 -8.39
N PRO A 23 -1.05 -0.17 -9.71
CA PRO A 23 0.21 -0.68 -10.21
C PRO A 23 1.36 0.17 -9.64
N LEU A 24 2.43 -0.49 -9.17
CA LEU A 24 3.63 0.19 -8.68
C LEU A 24 4.40 0.83 -9.85
N ASN A 25 3.92 2.00 -10.26
CA ASN A 25 4.55 2.87 -11.24
C ASN A 25 5.20 4.07 -10.53
N LEU A 26 5.95 4.88 -11.29
CA LEU A 26 6.66 6.04 -10.74
C LEU A 26 5.74 7.05 -10.04
N ASN A 27 4.47 7.19 -10.46
CA ASN A 27 3.54 8.11 -9.81
C ASN A 27 3.16 7.60 -8.40
N VAL A 28 2.90 6.31 -8.26
CA VAL A 28 2.60 5.70 -6.96
C VAL A 28 3.82 5.77 -6.05
N LEU A 29 5.02 5.54 -6.58
CA LEU A 29 6.25 5.66 -5.80
C LEU A 29 6.50 7.11 -5.33
N ALA A 30 6.30 8.09 -6.21
CA ALA A 30 6.38 9.51 -5.85
C ALA A 30 5.33 9.89 -4.79
N ASP A 31 4.08 9.42 -4.95
CA ASP A 31 3.01 9.61 -3.97
C ASP A 31 3.37 9.04 -2.59
N VAL A 32 4.07 7.90 -2.56
CA VAL A 32 4.59 7.30 -1.33
C VAL A 32 5.69 8.18 -0.73
N GLU A 33 6.66 8.65 -1.50
CA GLU A 33 7.72 9.51 -0.98
C GLU A 33 7.17 10.83 -0.43
N GLU A 34 6.30 11.49 -1.18
CA GLU A 34 5.61 12.73 -0.76
C GLU A 34 4.71 12.49 0.45
N GLY A 35 4.02 11.35 0.50
CA GLY A 35 3.12 11.00 1.59
C GLY A 35 3.82 10.79 2.93
N PHE A 36 5.10 10.43 2.90
CA PHE A 36 5.91 10.08 4.07
C PHE A 36 7.09 11.03 4.32
N ASP A 37 7.31 12.01 3.45
CA ASP A 37 8.46 12.94 3.48
C ASP A 37 9.81 12.20 3.62
N CYS A 38 9.93 11.05 2.94
CA CYS A 38 11.13 10.24 2.96
C CYS A 38 11.20 9.30 1.76
N SER A 39 12.41 8.77 1.50
CA SER A 39 12.67 7.82 0.43
C SER A 39 11.99 6.45 0.67
N ILE A 40 11.71 5.73 -0.42
CA ILE A 40 11.01 4.42 -0.39
C ILE A 40 11.68 3.41 0.55
N ASP A 41 13.02 3.39 0.61
CA ASP A 41 13.77 2.48 1.50
C ASP A 41 13.46 2.73 2.99
N LYS A 42 13.18 3.97 3.37
CA LYS A 42 12.79 4.33 4.73
C LYS A 42 11.34 3.97 5.00
N VAL A 43 10.46 4.08 4.00
CA VAL A 43 9.05 3.65 4.11
C VAL A 43 8.96 2.17 4.42
N GLY A 44 9.74 1.31 3.75
CA GLY A 44 9.81 -0.13 4.07
C GLY A 44 10.13 -0.38 5.55
N LYS A 45 11.15 0.30 6.09
CA LYS A 45 11.54 0.20 7.51
C LYS A 45 10.46 0.70 8.48
N MET A 46 9.56 1.61 8.05
CA MET A 46 8.45 2.06 8.88
C MET A 46 7.33 1.02 8.95
N LEU A 47 7.10 0.26 7.88
CA LEU A 47 6.16 -0.86 7.87
C LEU A 47 6.65 -2.00 8.77
N ASP A 48 7.95 -2.32 8.75
CA ASP A 48 8.56 -3.33 9.65
C ASP A 48 8.32 -3.00 11.12
N LYS A 49 8.29 -1.71 11.46
CA LYS A 49 7.99 -1.22 12.82
C LYS A 49 6.50 -1.23 13.17
N LYS A 50 5.64 -1.78 12.30
CA LYS A 50 4.18 -1.91 12.49
C LYS A 50 3.51 -0.61 12.93
N ARG A 51 3.91 0.53 12.36
CA ARG A 51 3.27 1.81 12.66
C ARG A 51 1.89 1.88 11.98
N ALA A 52 0.81 1.88 12.76
CA ALA A 52 -0.55 1.89 12.23
C ALA A 52 -0.83 3.10 11.31
N SER A 53 -0.31 4.28 11.65
CA SER A 53 -0.42 5.47 10.80
C SER A 53 0.28 5.32 9.45
N ALA A 54 1.44 4.67 9.42
CA ALA A 54 2.18 4.37 8.20
C ALA A 54 1.42 3.36 7.35
N LEU A 55 0.97 2.27 7.97
CA LEU A 55 0.21 1.22 7.28
C LEU A 55 -1.05 1.81 6.62
N ARG A 56 -1.85 2.53 7.40
CA ARG A 56 -3.09 3.18 6.93
C ARG A 56 -2.84 4.14 5.78
N ARG A 57 -1.76 4.93 5.84
CA ARG A 57 -1.42 5.90 4.79
C ARG A 57 -0.92 5.23 3.52
N LEU A 58 -0.13 4.18 3.64
CA LEU A 58 0.34 3.42 2.48
C LEU A 58 -0.82 2.73 1.75
N VAL A 59 -1.71 2.05 2.49
CA VAL A 59 -2.92 1.44 1.91
C VAL A 59 -3.74 2.48 1.17
N HIS A 60 -3.92 3.67 1.74
CA HIS A 60 -4.65 4.75 1.09
C HIS A 60 -4.01 5.17 -0.22
N ILE A 61 -2.70 5.39 -0.23
CA ILE A 61 -1.97 5.76 -1.46
C ILE A 61 -2.10 4.68 -2.53
N LEU A 62 -2.08 3.40 -2.15
CA LEU A 62 -2.19 2.31 -3.10
C LEU A 62 -3.62 2.06 -3.59
N LEU A 63 -4.64 2.48 -2.85
CA LEU A 63 -6.04 2.31 -3.24
C LEU A 63 -6.64 3.54 -3.93
N LYS A 64 -6.12 4.74 -3.68
CA LYS A 64 -6.77 6.00 -4.11
C LYS A 64 -6.99 6.12 -5.63
N GLN A 65 -6.18 5.47 -6.47
CA GLN A 65 -6.38 5.55 -7.93
C GLN A 65 -7.58 4.71 -8.40
N GLU A 66 -7.76 3.52 -7.84
CA GLU A 66 -8.86 2.62 -8.22
C GLU A 66 -10.13 2.87 -7.36
N TYR A 67 -9.97 3.45 -6.18
CA TYR A 67 -11.02 3.73 -5.20
C TYR A 67 -10.88 5.17 -4.65
N PRO A 68 -11.21 6.21 -5.43
CA PRO A 68 -11.02 7.61 -5.05
C PRO A 68 -11.81 8.04 -3.81
N ASP A 69 -12.92 7.38 -3.51
CA ASP A 69 -13.74 7.63 -2.32
C ASP A 69 -13.19 6.95 -1.04
N MET A 70 -12.12 6.16 -1.17
CA MET A 70 -11.51 5.47 -0.03
C MET A 70 -10.78 6.46 0.88
N THR A 71 -11.29 6.69 2.08
CA THR A 71 -10.67 7.60 3.05
C THR A 71 -9.71 6.87 4.00
N LEU A 72 -8.79 7.62 4.63
CA LEU A 72 -7.93 7.10 5.69
C LEU A 72 -8.74 6.53 6.86
N GLU A 73 -9.84 7.18 7.22
CA GLU A 73 -10.73 6.71 8.28
C GLU A 73 -11.32 5.35 7.90
N LYS A 74 -11.84 5.20 6.67
CA LYS A 74 -12.42 3.94 6.24
C LYS A 74 -11.42 2.79 6.24
N ILE A 75 -10.18 3.06 5.84
CA ILE A 75 -9.10 2.07 5.89
C ILE A 75 -8.79 1.65 7.34
N GLY A 76 -8.83 2.61 8.28
CA GLY A 76 -8.66 2.32 9.70
C GLY A 76 -9.78 1.44 10.29
N GLU A 77 -10.99 1.50 9.73
CA GLU A 77 -12.09 0.60 10.11
C GLU A 77 -11.94 -0.81 9.53
N LEU A 78 -11.26 -0.95 8.39
CA LEU A 78 -11.05 -2.23 7.71
C LEU A 78 -9.83 -3.00 8.22
N ILE A 79 -8.90 -2.30 8.88
CA ILE A 79 -7.66 -2.86 9.41
C ILE A 79 -7.68 -2.73 10.93
N ASP A 80 -7.87 -3.85 11.61
CA ASP A 80 -7.82 -3.95 13.06
C ASP A 80 -6.54 -4.68 13.51
N LEU A 81 -6.35 -4.83 14.83
CA LEU A 81 -5.17 -5.50 15.38
C LEU A 81 -5.04 -6.97 14.95
N SER A 82 -6.13 -7.63 14.56
CA SER A 82 -6.14 -9.04 14.18
C SER A 82 -5.62 -9.26 12.76
N ASN A 83 -5.88 -8.34 11.83
CA ASN A 83 -5.45 -8.45 10.44
C ASN A 83 -4.27 -7.51 10.07
N MET A 84 -3.89 -6.57 10.96
CA MET A 84 -2.82 -5.59 10.72
C MET A 84 -1.49 -6.22 10.29
N ALA A 85 -1.12 -7.36 10.89
CA ALA A 85 0.14 -8.03 10.59
C ALA A 85 0.17 -8.58 9.15
N GLU A 86 -0.91 -9.23 8.73
CA GLU A 86 -1.06 -9.79 7.38
C GLU A 86 -1.05 -8.68 6.31
N VAL A 87 -1.78 -7.58 6.58
CA VAL A 87 -1.80 -6.42 5.70
C VAL A 87 -0.41 -5.80 5.58
N SER A 88 0.32 -5.65 6.70
CA SER A 88 1.69 -5.12 6.69
C SER A 88 2.64 -5.97 5.85
N GLU A 89 2.55 -7.31 5.97
CA GLU A 89 3.39 -8.23 5.21
C GLU A 89 3.07 -8.19 3.71
N ALA A 90 1.79 -8.19 3.35
CA ALA A 90 1.35 -8.11 1.95
C ALA A 90 1.85 -6.82 1.26
N LEU A 91 1.85 -5.70 1.98
CA LEU A 91 2.37 -4.43 1.47
C LEU A 91 3.88 -4.41 1.35
N ALA A 92 4.61 -5.00 2.32
CA ALA A 92 6.05 -5.11 2.25
C ALA A 92 6.50 -5.92 1.02
N LYS A 93 5.88 -7.08 0.78
CA LYS A 93 6.11 -7.89 -0.44
C LYS A 93 5.78 -7.13 -1.71
N THR A 94 4.65 -6.42 -1.70
CA THR A 94 4.23 -5.58 -2.83
C THR A 94 5.32 -4.57 -3.18
N LEU A 95 5.82 -3.80 -2.22
CA LEU A 95 6.88 -2.80 -2.41
C LEU A 95 8.24 -3.42 -2.77
N ALA A 96 8.54 -4.63 -2.31
CA ALA A 96 9.73 -5.37 -2.69
C ALA A 96 9.69 -5.87 -4.15
N GLY A 97 8.53 -5.79 -4.80
CA GLY A 97 8.32 -6.29 -6.17
C GLY A 97 8.07 -7.80 -6.23
N GLU A 98 7.85 -8.46 -5.09
CA GLU A 98 7.61 -9.91 -4.96
C GLU A 98 6.13 -10.28 -5.06
#